data_AF-A0A925UFG3-F1
#
_entry.id   AF-A0A925UFG3-F1
#
_cell.length_a   1.000
_cell.length_b   1.000
_cell.length_c   1.000
_cell.angle_alpha   90.00
_cell.angle_beta   90.00
_cell.angle_gamma   90.00
#
_symmetry.space_group_name_H-M   'P 1'
#
loop_
_entity.id
_entity.type
_entity.pdbx_description
1 polymer ?
#
loop_
_entity_poly.entity_id
_entity_poly.type
_entity_poly.pdbx_seq_one_letter_code
_entity_poly.pdbx_strand_id
1 'polypeptide(L)'
;EHDVFTNHIHADDLARACVAALHRGLPQRAAHVSDDTELKMADYFDLAADLEGVPRPRRISREAARAELSPMQLSFMGESRRLVNRRMKRELRLRLRYPTVREGLPA
;
A
#
# COMPACT_ATOMS: atom_id res chain seq x y z
N GLU A 1 8.95 -16.71 -7.25
CA GLU A 1 10.07 -15.77 -7.38
C GLU A 1 9.72 -14.37 -7.89
N HIS A 2 8.57 -14.14 -8.54
CA HIS A 2 8.27 -12.84 -9.15
C HIS A 2 7.01 -12.15 -8.63
N ASP A 3 6.91 -12.00 -7.31
CA ASP A 3 5.88 -11.18 -6.67
C ASP A 3 6.38 -9.73 -6.48
N VAL A 4 5.46 -8.79 -6.35
CA VAL A 4 5.74 -7.34 -6.33
C VAL A 4 5.45 -6.74 -4.97
N PHE A 5 6.23 -5.71 -4.60
CA PHE A 5 5.93 -4.91 -3.42
C PHE A 5 4.70 -4.04 -3.66
N THR A 6 3.82 -3.98 -2.67
CA THR A 6 2.65 -3.11 -2.65
C THR A 6 2.78 -2.09 -1.52
N ASN A 7 2.28 -0.88 -1.75
CA ASN A 7 2.32 0.21 -0.78
C ASN A 7 0.88 0.59 -0.45
N HIS A 8 0.59 0.81 0.83
CA HIS A 8 -0.77 1.10 1.29
C HIS A 8 -0.81 2.40 2.06
N ILE A 9 -2.02 2.93 2.25
CA ILE A 9 -2.31 4.00 3.19
C ILE A 9 -3.75 3.83 3.64
N HIS A 10 -4.00 3.89 4.95
CA HIS A 10 -5.36 3.91 5.44
C HIS A 10 -6.06 5.23 5.06
N ALA A 11 -7.34 5.18 4.69
CA ALA A 11 -8.09 6.33 4.19
C ALA A 11 -8.07 7.52 5.18
N ASP A 12 -8.25 7.28 6.47
CA ASP A 12 -8.17 8.33 7.50
C ASP A 12 -6.80 9.00 7.59
N ASP A 13 -5.71 8.23 7.46
CA ASP A 13 -4.37 8.80 7.50
C ASP A 13 -4.06 9.57 6.21
N LEU A 14 -4.58 9.12 5.05
CA LEU A 14 -4.53 9.89 3.81
C LEU A 14 -5.29 11.21 3.95
N ALA A 15 -6.52 11.19 4.49
CA ALA A 15 -7.32 12.39 4.71
C ALA A 15 -6.60 13.38 5.65
N ARG A 16 -6.01 12.87 6.75
CA ARG A 16 -5.19 13.68 7.67
C ARG A 16 -3.94 14.23 6.98
N ALA A 17 -3.31 13.47 6.09
CA ALA A 17 -2.17 13.95 5.31
C ALA A 17 -2.58 15.11 4.39
N CYS A 18 -3.73 15.02 3.71
CA CYS A 18 -4.27 16.08 2.87
C CYS A 18 -4.51 17.37 3.68
N VAL A 19 -5.17 17.27 4.84
CA VAL A 19 -5.38 18.43 5.73
C VAL A 19 -4.04 18.99 6.22
N ALA A 20 -3.10 18.15 6.63
CA ALA A 20 -1.78 18.59 7.06
C ALA A 20 -1.00 19.29 5.92
N ALA A 21 -1.15 18.85 4.67
CA ALA A 21 -0.54 19.46 3.51
C ALA A 21 -1.06 20.87 3.24
N LEU A 22 -2.34 21.16 3.49
CA LEU A 22 -2.88 22.52 3.36
C LEU A 22 -2.23 23.51 4.34
N HIS A 23 -1.87 23.05 5.54
CA HIS A 23 -1.35 23.92 6.59
C HIS A 23 0.18 23.93 6.70
N ARG A 24 0.84 22.86 6.26
CA ARG A 24 2.28 22.64 6.47
C ARG A 24 3.03 22.26 5.20
N GLY A 25 2.31 22.02 4.10
CA GLY A 25 2.91 21.72 2.81
C GLY A 25 3.76 22.89 2.32
N LEU A 26 4.92 22.58 1.76
CA LEU A 26 5.78 23.58 1.14
C LEU A 26 5.46 23.68 -0.36
N PRO A 27 5.61 24.86 -0.98
CA PRO A 27 5.36 25.06 -2.40
C PRO A 27 6.11 24.05 -3.28
N GLN A 28 5.43 23.54 -4.31
CA GLN A 28 6.00 22.64 -5.32
C GLN A 28 6.67 21.38 -4.73
N ARG A 29 6.20 20.90 -3.58
CA ARG A 29 6.69 19.65 -2.98
C ARG A 29 5.77 18.47 -3.26
N ALA A 30 6.38 17.39 -3.74
CA ALA A 30 5.77 16.07 -3.72
C ALA A 30 6.15 15.33 -2.42
N ALA A 31 5.17 14.64 -1.82
CA ALA A 31 5.37 13.72 -0.71
C ALA A 31 4.69 12.39 -1.02
N HIS A 32 5.37 11.28 -0.71
CA HIS A 32 4.71 9.98 -0.69
C HIS A 32 3.89 9.88 0.58
N VAL A 33 2.61 9.54 0.42
CA VAL A 33 1.70 9.24 1.53
C VAL A 33 1.44 7.75 1.49
N SER A 34 2.22 7.02 2.28
CA SER A 34 2.12 5.57 2.46
C SER A 34 2.35 5.24 3.93
N ASP A 35 1.83 4.11 4.36
CA ASP A 35 2.15 3.49 5.64
C ASP A 35 3.62 2.99 5.67
N ASP A 36 4.01 2.33 6.76
CA ASP A 36 5.34 1.76 6.97
C ASP A 36 5.43 0.28 6.58
N THR A 37 4.40 -0.26 5.93
CA THR A 37 4.36 -1.66 5.54
C THR A 37 5.36 -1.94 4.43
N GLU A 38 6.17 -2.98 4.62
CA GLU A 38 6.97 -3.57 3.55
C GLU A 38 6.50 -4.99 3.30
N LEU A 39 5.56 -5.14 2.37
CA LEU A 39 4.88 -6.40 2.11
C LEU A 39 4.74 -6.63 0.61
N LYS A 40 4.82 -7.89 0.20
CA LYS A 40 4.53 -8.26 -1.18
C LYS A 40 3.03 -8.44 -1.37
N MET A 41 2.56 -8.33 -2.60
CA MET A 41 1.13 -8.36 -2.93
C MET A 41 0.49 -9.69 -2.51
N ALA A 42 1.18 -10.81 -2.74
CA ALA A 42 0.69 -12.13 -2.36
C ALA A 42 0.55 -12.27 -0.84
N ASP A 43 1.49 -11.70 -0.07
CA ASP A 43 1.47 -11.72 1.40
C ASP A 43 0.39 -10.79 1.97
N TYR A 44 0.11 -9.67 1.30
CA TYR A 44 -0.99 -8.77 1.64
C TYR A 44 -2.36 -9.47 1.52
N PHE A 45 -2.59 -10.18 0.42
CA PHE A 45 -3.83 -10.93 0.24
C PHE A 45 -3.98 -12.09 1.24
N ASP A 46 -2.88 -12.75 1.60
CA ASP A 46 -2.91 -13.79 2.65
C ASP A 46 -3.27 -13.18 4.00
N LEU A 47 -2.69 -12.02 4.35
CA LEU A 47 -3.03 -11.31 5.59
C LEU A 47 -4.51 -10.91 5.63
N ALA A 48 -5.04 -10.36 4.53
CA ALA A 48 -6.46 -10.01 4.46
C ALA A 48 -7.36 -11.24 4.63
N ALA A 49 -7.04 -12.35 3.95
CA ALA A 49 -7.79 -13.60 4.09
C ALA A 49 -7.74 -14.17 5.50
N ASP A 50 -6.56 -14.13 6.14
CA ASP A 50 -6.38 -14.59 7.52
C ASP A 50 -7.19 -13.76 8.53
N LEU A 51 -7.29 -12.44 8.33
CA LEU A 51 -8.09 -11.55 9.19
C LEU A 51 -9.60 -11.78 9.04
N GLU A 52 -10.06 -12.07 7.82
CA GLU A 52 -11.47 -12.35 7.52
C GLU A 52 -11.87 -13.82 7.80
N GLY A 53 -10.91 -14.69 8.15
CA GLY A 53 -11.15 -16.11 8.38
C GLY A 53 -11.57 -16.89 7.13
N VAL A 54 -11.21 -16.39 5.94
CA VAL A 54 -11.53 -17.03 4.65
C VAL A 54 -10.31 -17.78 4.08
N PRO A 55 -10.50 -18.74 3.16
CA PRO A 55 -9.38 -19.44 2.54
C PRO A 55 -8.45 -18.47 1.78
N ARG A 56 -7.13 -18.66 1.94
CA ARG A 56 -6.13 -17.89 1.21
C ARG A 56 -6.27 -18.08 -0.31
N PRO A 57 -6.02 -17.03 -1.12
CA PRO A 57 -6.10 -17.15 -2.57
C PRO A 57 -5.09 -18.13 -3.15
N ARG A 58 -5.48 -18.83 -4.22
CA ARG A 58 -4.58 -19.71 -4.98
C ARG A 58 -3.40 -18.93 -5.55
N ARG A 59 -2.19 -19.46 -5.39
CA ARG A 59 -0.99 -18.94 -6.07
C ARG A 59 -0.98 -19.39 -7.54
N ILE A 60 -0.73 -18.45 -8.44
CA ILE A 60 -0.61 -18.71 -9.89
C ILE A 60 0.75 -18.27 -10.40
N SER A 61 1.24 -18.91 -11.47
CA SER A 61 2.47 -18.48 -12.14
C SER A 61 2.24 -17.18 -12.91
N ARG A 62 3.32 -16.47 -13.26
CA ARG A 62 3.21 -15.28 -14.14
C ARG A 62 2.62 -15.61 -15.50
N GLU A 63 2.89 -16.81 -16.02
CA GLU A 63 2.32 -17.27 -17.28
C GLU A 63 0.81 -17.51 -17.17
N ALA A 64 0.36 -18.21 -16.12
CA ALA A 64 -1.06 -18.37 -15.83
C ALA A 64 -1.76 -17.02 -15.62
N ALA A 65 -1.11 -16.09 -14.91
CA ALA A 65 -1.62 -14.74 -14.73
C ALA A 65 -1.87 -14.01 -16.05
N ARG A 66 -1.02 -14.20 -17.08
CA ARG A 66 -1.22 -13.59 -18.41
C ARG A 66 -2.46 -14.12 -19.13
N ALA A 67 -2.87 -15.35 -18.83
CA ALA A 67 -4.07 -15.97 -19.40
C ALA A 67 -5.33 -15.62 -18.58
N GLU A 68 -5.21 -15.49 -17.25
CA GLU A 68 -6.34 -15.30 -16.34
C GLU A 68 -6.67 -13.83 -16.03
N LEU A 69 -5.69 -12.91 -16.14
CA LEU A 69 -5.85 -11.50 -15.75
C LEU A 69 -5.97 -10.55 -16.94
N SER A 70 -6.72 -9.47 -16.75
CA SER A 70 -6.81 -8.40 -17.74
C SER A 70 -5.47 -7.68 -17.94
N PRO A 71 -5.24 -7.04 -19.10
CA PRO A 71 -4.03 -6.25 -19.35
C PRO A 71 -3.78 -5.15 -18.30
N MET A 72 -4.84 -4.52 -17.77
CA MET A 72 -4.73 -3.51 -16.73
C MET A 72 -4.23 -4.09 -15.40
N GLN A 73 -4.77 -5.25 -15.00
CA GLN A 73 -4.30 -5.96 -13.79
C GLN A 73 -2.84 -6.38 -13.94
N LEU A 74 -2.46 -6.93 -15.11
CA LEU A 74 -1.08 -7.31 -15.40
C LEU A 74 -0.13 -6.12 -15.37
N SER A 75 -0.55 -4.98 -15.90
CA SER A 75 0.24 -3.74 -15.85
C SER A 75 0.47 -3.29 -14.42
N PHE A 76 -0.57 -3.30 -13.58
CA PHE A 76 -0.46 -2.94 -12.17
C PHE A 76 0.46 -3.92 -11.41
N MET A 77 0.26 -5.22 -11.61
CA MET A 77 1.07 -6.28 -10.98
C MET A 77 2.49 -6.41 -11.54
N GLY A 78 2.82 -5.65 -12.59
CA GLY A 78 4.16 -5.60 -13.16
C GLY A 78 5.08 -4.59 -12.47
N GLU A 79 4.54 -3.61 -11.76
CA GLU A 79 5.29 -2.55 -11.08
C GLU A 79 5.62 -2.98 -9.64
N SER A 80 6.86 -2.76 -9.21
CA SER A 80 7.32 -3.14 -7.86
C SER A 80 8.21 -2.05 -7.29
N ARG A 81 7.67 -1.29 -6.34
CA ARG A 81 8.38 -0.19 -5.67
C ARG A 81 8.15 -0.27 -4.16
N ARG A 82 9.14 0.22 -3.41
CA ARG A 82 9.03 0.50 -1.97
C ARG A 82 9.14 2.00 -1.78
N LEU A 83 8.07 2.61 -1.27
CA LEU A 83 8.01 4.06 -1.09
C LEU A 83 8.56 4.47 0.27
N VAL A 84 9.41 5.48 0.26
CA VAL A 84 9.87 6.13 1.49
C VAL A 84 8.93 7.30 1.83
N ASN A 85 8.32 7.28 3.01
CA ASN A 85 7.34 8.27 3.48
C ASN A 85 7.95 9.37 4.40
N ARG A 86 9.28 9.55 4.36
CA ARG A 86 10.00 10.48 5.26
C ARG A 86 9.46 11.92 5.22
N ARG A 87 9.04 12.41 4.05
CA ARG A 87 8.54 13.79 3.91
C ARG A 87 7.21 14.01 4.62
N MET A 88 6.24 13.10 4.49
CA MET A 88 4.97 13.26 5.21
C MET A 88 5.18 13.26 6.73
N LYS A 89 6.14 12.46 7.23
CA LYS A 89 6.46 12.40 8.66
C LYS A 89 7.18 13.64 9.18
N ARG A 90 8.15 14.16 8.41
CA ARG A 90 8.99 15.28 8.85
C ARG A 90 8.39 16.65 8.54
N GLU A 91 7.94 16.86 7.30
CA GLU A 91 7.45 18.15 6.81
C GLU A 91 5.99 18.36 7.24
N LEU A 92 5.12 17.38 6.96
CA LEU A 92 3.70 17.47 7.36
C LEU A 92 3.49 17.15 8.84
N ARG A 93 4.52 16.65 9.54
CA ARG A 93 4.47 16.23 10.95
C ARG A 93 3.37 15.19 11.23
N LEU A 94 3.03 14.39 10.21
CA LEU A 94 2.00 13.39 10.31
C LEU A 94 2.53 12.18 11.11
N ARG A 95 1.84 11.87 12.20
CA ARG A 95 1.95 10.59 12.90
C ARG A 95 0.79 9.70 12.45
N LEU A 96 1.09 8.56 11.85
CA LEU A 96 0.10 7.60 11.38
C LEU A 96 -0.70 7.04 12.55
N ARG A 97 -2.02 6.92 12.37
CA ARG A 97 -2.90 6.16 13.26
C ARG A 97 -2.80 4.67 12.96
N TYR A 98 -2.59 4.32 11.71
CA TYR A 98 -2.44 2.96 11.22
C TYR A 98 -1.07 2.82 10.54
N PRO A 99 0.00 2.56 11.32
CA PRO A 99 1.37 2.57 10.81
C PRO A 99 1.63 1.43 9.81
N THR A 100 0.89 0.33 9.89
CA THR A 100 0.99 -0.77 8.93
C THR A 100 -0.39 -1.31 8.55
N VAL A 101 -0.44 -2.14 7.51
CA VAL A 101 -1.64 -2.88 7.10
C VAL A 101 -2.19 -3.78 8.21
N ARG A 102 -1.35 -4.20 9.17
CA ARG A 102 -1.80 -5.04 10.29
C ARG A 102 -2.72 -4.27 11.24
N GLU A 103 -2.46 -2.99 11.47
CA GLU A 103 -3.37 -2.12 12.22
C GLU A 103 -4.48 -1.55 11.35
N GLY A 104 -4.21 -1.30 10.06
CA GLY A 104 -5.15 -0.62 9.17
C GLY A 104 -6.26 -1.50 8.58
N LEU A 105 -6.01 -2.78 8.31
CA LEU A 105 -7.02 -3.69 7.77
C LEU A 105 -8.20 -3.99 8.72
N PRO A 106 -7.98 -4.23 10.03
CA PRO A 106 -9.08 -4.54 10.95
C PRO A 106 -9.78 -3.30 11.55
N ALA A 107 -9.44 -2.08 11.10
CA ALA A 107 -9.87 -0.83 11.71
C ALA A 107 -11.28 -0.37 11.28
#